data_AF-A0A1G1JVL2-F1
#
_entry.id   AF-A0A1G1JVL2-F1
#
_cell.length_a   1.000
_cell.length_b   1.000
_cell.length_c   1.000
_cell.angle_alpha   90.00
_cell.angle_beta   90.00
_cell.angle_gamma   90.00
#
_symmetry.space_group_name_H-M   'P 1'
#
loop_
_entity.id
_entity.type
_entity.pdbx_description
1 polymer ?
#
loop_
_entity_poly.entity_id
_entity_poly.type
_entity_poly.pdbx_seq_one_letter_code
_entity_poly.pdbx_strand_id
1 'polypeptide(L)'
;MIDKMTEKDLRSVKEFLEFWMKFHSFYSTVIAKDLITKDDEDKFLGTKEMMRAKYGALRNDMDYKYAAHGRLTDPVKDILEVNTIRFMSEKNLKKMGEDWKDSYVFLNNILERLKMRKRRLEQFNPIGVFLKRVVERG
;
A
#
# COMPACT_ATOMS: atom_id res chain seq x y z
N MET A 1 16.71 17.89 11.05
CA MET A 1 16.51 17.64 9.61
C MET A 1 15.53 16.48 9.50
N ILE A 2 14.33 16.68 8.94
CA ILE A 2 13.38 15.59 8.75
C ILE A 2 14.05 14.54 7.86
N ASP A 3 14.01 13.29 8.28
CA ASP A 3 14.63 12.17 7.59
C ASP A 3 14.07 12.08 6.16
N LYS A 4 14.89 12.48 5.16
CA LYS A 4 14.53 12.45 3.73
C LYS A 4 14.03 11.07 3.30
N MET A 5 14.48 10.01 3.99
CA MET A 5 14.02 8.65 3.76
C MET A 5 12.55 8.47 4.16
N THR A 6 12.16 8.96 5.35
CA THR A 6 10.77 8.88 5.83
C THR A 6 9.80 9.62 4.90
N GLU A 7 10.23 10.75 4.31
CA GLU A 7 9.41 11.48 3.33
C GLU A 7 9.31 10.78 1.98
N LYS A 8 10.40 10.14 1.53
CA LYS A 8 10.39 9.26 0.35
C LYS A 8 9.42 8.10 0.57
N ASP A 9 9.52 7.38 1.69
CA ASP A 9 8.67 6.23 2.00
C ASP A 9 7.19 6.61 2.07
N LEU A 10 6.87 7.74 2.72
CA LEU A 10 5.51 8.27 2.77
C LEU A 10 4.94 8.55 1.38
N ARG A 11 5.76 9.08 0.48
CA ARG A 11 5.36 9.35 -0.90
C ARG A 11 5.14 8.04 -1.66
N SER A 12 6.09 7.12 -1.59
CA SER A 12 6.01 5.82 -2.27
C SER A 12 4.78 5.02 -1.84
N VAL A 13 4.47 4.97 -0.53
CA VAL A 13 3.26 4.26 -0.03
C VAL A 13 1.97 4.93 -0.50
N LYS A 14 1.91 6.27 -0.52
CA LYS A 14 0.73 7.00 -1.01
C LYS A 14 0.49 6.76 -2.49
N GLU A 15 1.54 6.91 -3.31
CA GLU A 15 1.45 6.66 -4.75
C GLU A 15 1.01 5.22 -5.01
N PHE A 16 1.60 4.25 -4.30
CA PHE A 16 1.18 2.85 -4.40
C PHE A 16 -0.29 2.65 -4.02
N LEU A 17 -0.75 3.25 -2.92
CA LEU A 17 -2.16 3.18 -2.50
C LEU A 17 -3.12 3.74 -3.56
N GLU A 18 -2.76 4.85 -4.21
CA GLU A 18 -3.56 5.41 -5.31
C GLU A 18 -3.65 4.44 -6.50
N PHE A 19 -2.52 3.84 -6.88
CA PHE A 19 -2.52 2.81 -7.92
C PHE A 19 -3.32 1.56 -7.50
N TRP A 20 -3.22 1.15 -6.24
CA TRP A 20 -3.97 0.04 -5.67
C TRP A 20 -5.48 0.26 -5.72
N MET A 21 -5.95 1.46 -5.38
CA MET A 21 -7.36 1.82 -5.47
C MET A 21 -7.86 1.85 -6.92
N LYS A 22 -7.05 2.34 -7.86
CA LYS A 22 -7.39 2.30 -9.30
C LYS A 22 -7.50 0.86 -9.81
N PHE A 23 -6.56 0.00 -9.40
CA PHE A 23 -6.60 -1.42 -9.75
C PHE A 23 -7.82 -2.13 -9.15
N HIS A 24 -8.16 -1.82 -7.88
CA HIS A 24 -9.40 -2.30 -7.25
C HIS A 24 -10.64 -1.86 -8.03
N SER A 25 -10.73 -0.58 -8.39
CA SER A 25 -11.88 -0.05 -9.12
C SER A 25 -12.05 -0.77 -10.45
N PHE A 26 -10.95 -1.00 -11.16
CA PHE A 26 -10.97 -1.78 -12.39
C PHE A 26 -11.46 -3.22 -12.13
N TYR A 27 -10.91 -3.91 -11.12
CA TYR A 27 -11.36 -5.24 -10.72
C TYR A 27 -12.85 -5.27 -10.39
N SER A 28 -13.34 -4.37 -9.55
CA SER A 28 -14.76 -4.25 -9.17
C SER A 28 -15.66 -4.06 -10.38
N THR A 29 -15.24 -3.22 -11.34
CA THR A 29 -15.99 -3.02 -12.58
C THR A 29 -16.03 -4.29 -13.43
N VAL A 30 -14.93 -5.04 -13.53
CA VAL A 30 -14.89 -6.26 -14.33
C VAL A 30 -15.74 -7.37 -13.72
N ILE A 31 -15.68 -7.59 -12.40
CA ILE A 31 -16.47 -8.64 -11.75
C ILE A 31 -17.98 -8.33 -11.68
N ALA A 32 -18.35 -7.05 -11.84
CA ALA A 32 -19.75 -6.64 -11.88
C ALA A 32 -20.40 -6.84 -13.27
N LYS A 33 -19.61 -7.20 -14.30
CA LYS A 33 -20.13 -7.53 -15.62
C LYS A 33 -20.77 -8.92 -15.60
N ASP A 34 -21.87 -9.08 -16.32
CA ASP A 34 -22.50 -10.39 -16.54
C ASP A 34 -21.56 -11.38 -17.27
N LEU A 35 -20.65 -10.86 -18.10
CA LEU A 35 -19.68 -11.65 -18.83
C LEU A 35 -18.30 -10.98 -18.79
N ILE A 36 -17.30 -11.70 -18.27
CA ILE A 36 -15.89 -11.28 -18.33
C ILE A 36 -15.30 -11.68 -19.68
N THR A 37 -14.88 -10.70 -20.46
CA THR A 37 -14.30 -10.91 -21.79
C THR A 37 -12.78 -11.16 -21.72
N LYS A 38 -12.20 -11.64 -22.83
CA LYS A 38 -10.74 -11.78 -22.94
C LYS A 38 -10.02 -10.43 -22.86
N ASP A 39 -10.60 -9.37 -23.43
CA ASP A 39 -10.05 -8.01 -23.35
C ASP A 39 -10.02 -7.49 -21.90
N ASP A 40 -11.04 -7.80 -21.09
CA ASP A 40 -11.05 -7.47 -19.67
C ASP A 40 -9.93 -8.19 -18.90
N GLU A 41 -9.70 -9.46 -19.22
CA GLU A 41 -8.62 -10.27 -18.65
C GLU A 41 -7.23 -9.72 -19.05
N ASP A 42 -7.03 -9.38 -20.33
CA ASP A 42 -5.78 -8.80 -20.82
C ASP A 42 -5.48 -7.46 -20.13
N LYS A 43 -6.50 -6.60 -19.96
CA LYS A 43 -6.38 -5.33 -19.21
C LYS A 43 -6.09 -5.55 -17.73
N PHE A 44 -6.73 -6.55 -17.10
CA PHE A 44 -6.47 -6.93 -15.72
C PHE A 44 -5.01 -7.34 -15.55
N LEU A 45 -4.53 -8.26 -16.38
CA LEU A 45 -3.17 -8.79 -16.32
C LEU A 45 -2.12 -7.73 -16.62
N GLY A 46 -2.36 -6.86 -17.61
CA GLY A 46 -1.48 -5.73 -17.90
C GLY A 46 -1.35 -4.77 -16.72
N THR A 47 -2.47 -4.45 -16.07
CA THR A 47 -2.46 -3.59 -14.87
C THR A 47 -1.79 -4.29 -13.69
N LYS A 48 -2.02 -5.60 -13.52
CA LYS A 48 -1.44 -6.44 -12.47
C LYS A 48 0.08 -6.48 -12.55
N GLU A 49 0.66 -6.68 -13.73
CA GLU A 49 2.13 -6.71 -13.89
C GLU A 49 2.78 -5.38 -13.53
N MET A 50 2.18 -4.25 -13.95
CA MET A 50 2.62 -2.93 -13.51
C MET A 50 2.55 -2.79 -11.98
N MET A 51 1.51 -3.36 -11.37
CA MET A 51 1.31 -3.32 -9.92
C MET A 51 2.30 -4.17 -9.16
N ARG A 52 2.66 -5.34 -9.70
CA ARG A 52 3.70 -6.22 -9.17
C ARG A 52 5.07 -5.54 -9.17
N ALA A 53 5.42 -4.83 -10.25
CA ALA A 53 6.67 -4.06 -10.32
C ALA A 53 6.72 -2.95 -9.27
N LYS A 54 5.64 -2.17 -9.13
CA LYS A 54 5.54 -1.11 -8.12
C LYS A 54 5.57 -1.66 -6.69
N TYR A 55 4.90 -2.79 -6.46
CA TYR A 55 4.89 -3.46 -5.17
C TYR A 55 6.28 -3.97 -4.79
N GLY A 56 7.00 -4.59 -5.74
CA GLY A 56 8.38 -5.01 -5.55
C GLY A 56 9.32 -3.85 -5.21
N ALA A 57 9.19 -2.73 -5.92
CA ALA A 57 9.95 -1.51 -5.63
C ALA A 57 9.66 -0.97 -4.22
N LEU A 58 8.38 -0.88 -3.85
CA LEU A 58 7.95 -0.45 -2.52
C LEU A 58 8.50 -1.37 -1.42
N ARG A 59 8.45 -2.68 -1.65
CA ARG A 59 8.96 -3.70 -0.73
C ARG A 59 10.46 -3.57 -0.50
N ASN A 60 11.21 -3.32 -1.56
CA ASN A 60 12.66 -3.15 -1.53
C ASN A 60 13.04 -1.83 -0.84
N ASP A 61 12.37 -0.73 -1.20
CA ASP A 61 12.60 0.60 -0.61
C ASP A 61 12.37 0.59 0.90
N MET A 62 11.32 -0.10 1.36
CA MET A 62 10.97 -0.13 2.78
C MET A 62 11.76 -1.17 3.58
N ASP A 63 12.71 -1.91 2.98
CA ASP A 63 13.51 -2.99 3.61
C ASP A 63 12.68 -3.78 4.62
N TYR A 64 11.78 -4.65 4.12
CA TYR A 64 10.64 -5.41 4.73
C TYR A 64 10.60 -5.76 6.25
N LYS A 65 11.64 -5.43 7.03
CA LYS A 65 11.73 -5.36 8.49
C LYS A 65 10.56 -4.66 9.19
N TYR A 66 9.74 -3.85 8.50
CA TYR A 66 8.57 -3.19 9.11
C TYR A 66 7.32 -4.09 9.23
N ALA A 67 7.38 -5.36 8.80
CA ALA A 67 6.33 -6.35 9.04
C ALA A 67 6.28 -6.79 10.52
N ALA A 68 6.03 -5.86 11.44
CA ALA A 68 5.92 -6.14 12.88
C ALA A 68 4.62 -6.89 13.28
N HIS A 69 3.85 -7.40 12.33
CA HIS A 69 2.74 -8.32 12.61
C HIS A 69 2.86 -9.51 11.67
N GLY A 70 3.23 -10.65 12.24
CA GLY A 70 3.33 -11.95 11.57
C GLY A 70 1.99 -12.47 11.06
N ARG A 71 1.31 -11.72 10.19
CA ARG A 71 0.38 -12.33 9.25
C ARG A 71 1.26 -13.14 8.29
N LEU A 72 1.09 -14.46 8.35
CA LEU A 72 1.81 -15.44 7.52
C LEU A 72 1.61 -15.22 6.01
N THR A 73 0.67 -14.35 5.62
CA THR A 73 0.33 -14.03 4.24
C THR A 73 0.34 -12.52 4.00
N ASP A 74 0.91 -12.14 2.86
CA ASP A 74 0.93 -10.78 2.34
C ASP A 74 -0.25 -10.66 1.37
N PRO A 75 -1.39 -10.08 1.80
CA PRO A 75 -2.62 -10.09 1.00
C PRO A 75 -2.47 -9.35 -0.32
N VAL A 76 -1.55 -8.38 -0.41
CA VAL A 76 -1.23 -7.69 -1.66
C VAL A 76 -0.58 -8.67 -2.64
N LYS A 77 0.38 -9.47 -2.17
CA LYS A 77 1.08 -10.48 -2.99
C LYS A 77 0.12 -11.53 -3.51
N ASP A 78 -0.76 -12.05 -2.67
CA ASP A 78 -1.70 -13.12 -3.03
C ASP A 78 -2.64 -12.69 -4.17
N ILE A 79 -3.14 -11.46 -4.12
CA ILE A 79 -3.93 -10.85 -5.20
C ILE A 79 -3.13 -10.73 -6.50
N LEU A 80 -1.87 -10.33 -6.41
CA LEU A 80 -0.99 -10.17 -7.57
C LEU A 80 -0.56 -11.51 -8.19
N GLU A 81 -0.80 -12.63 -7.53
CA GLU A 81 -0.55 -13.99 -8.05
C GLU A 81 -1.72 -14.54 -8.88
N VAL A 82 -2.88 -13.87 -8.89
CA VAL A 82 -4.05 -14.28 -9.68
C VAL A 82 -3.73 -14.27 -11.18
N ASN A 83 -3.83 -15.43 -11.82
CA ASN A 83 -3.47 -15.61 -13.23
C ASN A 83 -4.63 -15.43 -14.21
N THR A 84 -5.86 -15.55 -13.73
CA THR A 84 -7.07 -15.37 -14.54
C THR A 84 -8.22 -15.05 -13.61
N ILE A 85 -8.99 -14.02 -13.94
CA ILE A 85 -10.20 -13.64 -13.20
C ILE A 85 -11.45 -14.29 -13.80
N ARG A 86 -11.42 -14.56 -15.11
CA ARG A 86 -12.56 -15.09 -15.87
C ARG A 86 -12.92 -16.52 -15.46
N PHE A 87 -11.93 -17.31 -15.05
CA PHE A 87 -12.14 -18.70 -14.62
C PHE A 87 -12.23 -18.88 -13.10
N MET A 88 -12.26 -17.79 -12.34
CA MET A 88 -12.42 -17.87 -10.88
C MET A 88 -13.84 -18.25 -10.51
N SER A 89 -13.98 -19.14 -9.53
CA SER A 89 -15.28 -19.40 -8.91
C SER A 89 -15.77 -18.17 -8.13
N GLU A 90 -17.09 -18.03 -7.98
CA GLU A 90 -17.69 -16.94 -7.21
C GLU A 90 -17.14 -16.87 -5.77
N LYS A 91 -16.89 -18.04 -5.16
CA LYS A 91 -16.25 -18.14 -3.83
C LYS A 91 -14.87 -17.50 -3.83
N ASN A 92 -14.06 -17.76 -4.86
CA ASN A 92 -12.71 -17.20 -4.96
C ASN A 92 -12.74 -15.70 -5.26
N LEU A 93 -13.70 -15.21 -6.04
CA LEU A 93 -13.91 -13.78 -6.28
C LEU A 93 -14.32 -13.03 -5.00
N LYS A 94 -15.19 -13.64 -4.18
CA LYS A 94 -15.56 -13.12 -2.85
C LYS A 94 -14.36 -13.05 -1.92
N LYS A 95 -13.58 -14.13 -1.84
CA LYS A 95 -12.33 -14.17 -1.07
C LYS A 95 -11.36 -13.06 -1.53
N MET A 96 -11.18 -12.91 -2.84
CA MET A 96 -10.31 -11.86 -3.40
C MET A 96 -10.78 -10.45 -3.01
N GLY A 97 -12.10 -10.22 -2.89
CA GLY A 97 -12.65 -8.98 -2.35
C GLY A 97 -12.32 -8.76 -0.86
N GLU A 98 -12.36 -9.81 -0.04
CA GLU A 98 -11.93 -9.76 1.36
C GLU A 98 -10.42 -9.48 1.48
N ASP A 99 -9.60 -10.18 0.70
CA ASP A 99 -8.15 -9.98 0.61
C ASP A 99 -7.84 -8.52 0.17
N TRP A 100 -8.71 -7.91 -0.64
CA TRP A 100 -8.58 -6.50 -1.04
C TRP A 100 -8.79 -5.52 0.12
N LYS A 101 -9.76 -5.83 0.97
CA LYS A 101 -10.01 -5.04 2.19
C LYS A 101 -8.85 -5.20 3.16
N ASP A 102 -8.35 -6.41 3.33
CA ASP A 102 -7.21 -6.69 4.21
C ASP A 102 -5.92 -6.01 3.72
N SER A 103 -5.65 -6.03 2.42
CA SER A 103 -4.51 -5.31 1.83
C SER A 103 -4.63 -3.80 1.97
N TYR A 104 -5.83 -3.23 1.82
CA TYR A 104 -6.05 -1.80 2.07
C TYR A 104 -5.78 -1.41 3.52
N VAL A 105 -6.26 -2.21 4.50
CA VAL A 105 -5.97 -2.00 5.92
C VAL A 105 -4.47 -2.11 6.19
N PHE A 106 -3.82 -3.12 5.62
CA PHE A 106 -2.38 -3.32 5.74
C PHE A 106 -1.57 -2.11 5.24
N LEU A 107 -1.84 -1.62 4.04
CA LEU A 107 -1.16 -0.47 3.45
C LEU A 107 -1.41 0.83 4.24
N ASN A 108 -2.62 1.03 4.75
CA ASN A 108 -2.92 2.18 5.61
C ASN A 108 -2.19 2.11 6.95
N ASN A 109 -2.07 0.93 7.56
CA ASN A 109 -1.30 0.74 8.79
C ASN A 109 0.18 1.12 8.58
N ILE A 110 0.77 0.75 7.43
CA ILE A 110 2.13 1.19 7.05
C ILE A 110 2.19 2.71 6.96
N LEU A 111 1.23 3.32 6.24
CA LEU A 111 1.16 4.77 6.07
C LEU A 111 1.03 5.50 7.42
N GLU A 112 0.21 5.01 8.35
CA GLU A 112 0.05 5.57 9.69
C GLU A 112 1.33 5.45 10.52
N ARG A 113 2.03 4.32 10.47
CA ARG A 113 3.32 4.14 11.15
C ARG A 113 4.36 5.14 10.65
N LEU A 114 4.43 5.35 9.34
CA LEU A 114 5.33 6.35 8.74
C LEU A 114 4.94 7.78 9.15
N LYS A 115 3.65 8.12 9.18
CA LYS A 115 3.14 9.41 9.70
C LYS A 115 3.53 9.62 11.16
N MET A 116 3.37 8.59 12.01
CA MET A 116 3.78 8.65 13.41
C MET A 116 5.29 8.83 13.56
N ARG A 117 6.10 8.13 12.76
CA ARG A 117 7.56 8.31 12.75
C ARG A 117 7.94 9.74 12.37
N LYS A 118 7.33 10.31 11.32
CA LYS A 118 7.52 11.72 10.95
C LYS A 118 7.18 12.67 12.11
N ARG A 119 6.02 12.51 12.75
CA ARG A 119 5.62 13.31 13.92
C ARG A 119 6.61 13.22 15.08
N ARG A 120 7.12 12.01 15.39
CA ARG A 120 8.15 11.81 16.42
C ARG A 120 9.44 12.53 16.07
N LEU A 121 9.91 12.44 14.82
CA LEU A 121 11.11 13.14 14.35
C LEU A 121 10.95 14.67 14.41
N GLU A 122 9.76 15.19 14.14
CA GLU A 122 9.43 16.61 14.27
C GLU A 122 9.46 17.07 15.75
N GLN A 123 8.94 16.25 16.67
CA GLN A 123 8.97 16.53 18.12
C GLN A 123 10.39 16.49 18.71
N PHE A 124 11.26 15.62 18.19
CA PHE A 124 12.65 15.46 18.64
C PHE A 124 13.65 16.41 17.97
N ASN A 125 13.20 17.46 17.28
CA ASN A 125 14.11 18.43 16.66
C ASN A 125 14.74 19.31 17.76
N PRO A 126 16.04 19.15 18.10
CA PRO A 126 16.64 19.78 19.29
C PRO A 126 16.69 21.31 19.19
N ILE A 127 16.71 21.84 17.97
CA ILE A 127 16.73 23.27 17.67
C ILE A 127 15.43 23.95 18.13
N GLY A 128 14.28 23.29 18.01
CA GLY A 128 12.99 23.82 18.45
C GLY A 128 12.86 23.83 19.98
N VAL A 129 13.39 22.80 20.66
CA VAL A 129 13.39 22.72 22.12
C VAL A 129 14.34 23.74 22.74
N PHE A 130 15.49 24.01 22.10
CA PHE A 130 16.46 25.00 22.58
C PHE A 130 15.92 26.44 22.49
N LEU A 131 15.30 26.81 21.35
CA LEU A 131 14.68 28.13 21.19
C LEU A 131 13.53 28.36 22.17
N LYS A 132 12.70 27.33 22.41
CA LYS A 132 11.59 27.44 23.36
C LYS A 132 12.07 27.66 24.80
N ARG A 133 13.19 27.02 25.19
CA ARG A 133 13.80 27.18 26.52
C ARG A 133 14.52 28.52 26.72
N VAL A 134 14.97 29.16 25.64
CA VAL A 134 15.59 30.50 25.69
C VAL A 134 14.52 31.58 25.81
N VAL A 135 13.39 31.42 25.12
CA VAL A 135 12.26 32.38 25.20
C VAL A 135 11.51 32.29 26.53
N GLU A 136 11.44 31.13 27.18
CA GLU A 136 10.82 30.99 28.51
C GLU A 136 11.75 31.39 29.68
N ARG A 137 13.02 31.69 29.43
CA ARG A 137 14.01 32.10 30.46
C ARG A 137 14.58 33.52 30.28
N GLY A 138 14.20 34.23 29.22
CA GLY A 138 14.54 35.64 28.99
C GLY A 138 13.32 36.52 29.20
#